data_AF-A0A7R9U140-F1
#
_entry.id   AF-A0A7R9U140-F1
#
_cell.length_a   1.000
_cell.length_b   1.000
_cell.length_c   1.000
_cell.angle_alpha   90.00
_cell.angle_beta   90.00
_cell.angle_gamma   90.00
#
_symmetry.space_group_name_H-M   'P 1'
#
loop_
_entity.id
_entity.type
_entity.pdbx_description
1 polymer ?
#
loop_
_entity_poly.entity_id
_entity_poly.type
_entity_poly.pdbx_seq_one_letter_code
_entity_poly.pdbx_strand_id
1 'polypeptide(L)'
;MSSSGSQGPLHQLQDAFDSFGELFRSVVPQEQQKRSQESKYDTWRDEFLGAYGLNPRMGMEFVAAIEEAEGLGAELIPFDRRQEDILTDLRNIEMQDIMTAGAKAMSKLAKDGGRSFFRSLGQAPPDMLDRDNVQGMVGVVDDVFPKLSDIIVHGRDRHMFENLRKLPACTTAVAVVGLGHLPGIEKLWNESES
;
A
#
# COMPACT_ATOMS: atom_id res chain seq x y z
N MET A 1 3.14 -48.42 4.39
CA MET A 1 1.95 -47.53 4.42
C MET A 1 2.37 -46.29 5.16
N SER A 2 2.82 -45.26 4.45
CA SER A 2 3.27 -44.00 5.05
C SER A 2 2.26 -42.93 4.68
N SER A 3 1.51 -42.44 5.67
CA SER A 3 0.51 -41.40 5.51
C SER A 3 1.19 -40.06 5.28
N SER A 4 1.07 -39.51 4.08
CA SER A 4 1.37 -38.11 3.77
C SER A 4 0.33 -37.23 4.48
N GLY A 5 0.73 -36.60 5.59
CA GLY A 5 -0.07 -35.60 6.29
C GLY A 5 -0.23 -34.36 5.42
N SER A 6 -1.38 -34.25 4.76
CA SER A 6 -1.85 -33.02 4.12
C SER A 6 -1.94 -31.91 5.17
N GLN A 7 -0.99 -30.98 5.18
CA GLN A 7 -1.08 -29.76 5.97
C GLN A 7 -2.29 -28.96 5.47
N GLY A 8 -3.23 -28.70 6.37
CA GLY A 8 -4.55 -28.14 6.03
C GLY A 8 -4.49 -26.66 5.65
N PRO A 9 -5.53 -26.17 4.94
CA PRO A 9 -5.60 -24.79 4.41
C PRO A 9 -5.60 -23.69 5.49
N LEU A 10 -5.85 -24.04 6.76
CA LEU A 10 -5.74 -23.12 7.89
C LEU A 10 -4.29 -22.73 8.21
N HIS A 11 -3.31 -23.61 7.96
CA HIS A 11 -1.89 -23.31 8.19
C HIS A 11 -1.35 -22.29 7.17
N GLN A 12 -1.76 -22.41 5.91
CA GLN A 12 -1.32 -21.51 4.83
C GLN A 12 -1.86 -20.08 4.99
N LEU A 13 -3.00 -19.91 5.64
CA LEU A 13 -3.57 -18.59 5.95
C LEU A 13 -2.86 -17.92 7.12
N GLN A 14 -2.51 -18.70 8.14
CA GLN A 14 -1.66 -18.25 9.24
C GLN A 14 -0.32 -17.76 8.69
N ASP A 15 0.32 -18.56 7.82
CA ASP A 15 1.60 -18.21 7.19
C ASP A 15 1.50 -16.96 6.31
N ALA A 16 0.38 -16.75 5.60
CA ALA A 16 0.15 -15.56 4.78
C ALA A 16 -0.09 -14.29 5.62
N PHE A 17 -0.84 -14.39 6.72
CA PHE A 17 -1.05 -13.28 7.65
C PHE A 17 0.22 -12.95 8.42
N ASP A 18 0.97 -13.96 8.84
CA ASP A 18 2.26 -13.80 9.52
C ASP A 18 3.29 -13.20 8.55
N SER A 19 3.34 -13.65 7.30
CA SER A 19 4.22 -13.06 6.27
C SER A 19 3.85 -11.60 5.97
N PHE A 20 2.56 -11.27 5.93
CA PHE A 20 2.10 -9.88 5.75
C PHE A 20 2.42 -9.00 6.97
N GLY A 21 2.27 -9.53 8.19
CA GLY A 21 2.62 -8.85 9.43
C GLY A 21 4.13 -8.68 9.63
N GLU A 22 4.93 -9.66 9.22
CA GLU A 22 6.40 -9.61 9.19
C GLU A 22 6.90 -8.59 8.17
N LEU A 23 6.33 -8.59 6.96
CA LEU A 23 6.58 -7.59 5.92
C LEU A 23 6.31 -6.18 6.46
N PHE A 24 5.17 -5.96 7.11
CA PHE A 24 4.81 -4.66 7.67
C PHE A 24 5.72 -4.23 8.83
N ARG A 25 6.15 -5.15 9.69
CA ARG A 25 7.11 -4.88 10.78
C ARG A 25 8.51 -4.58 10.26
N SER A 26 8.91 -5.18 9.13
CA SER A 26 10.21 -4.96 8.50
C SER A 26 10.32 -3.62 7.74
N VAL A 27 9.18 -3.00 7.40
CA VAL A 27 9.07 -1.75 6.65
C VAL A 27 9.03 -0.50 7.55
N VAL A 28 9.15 -0.65 8.87
CA VAL A 28 9.24 0.47 9.82
C VAL A 28 10.68 0.59 10.38
N PRO A 29 11.54 1.45 9.80
CA PRO A 29 12.81 1.80 10.42
C PRO A 29 12.59 2.62 11.69
N GLN A 30 13.19 2.18 12.79
CA GLN A 30 13.51 3.04 13.94
C GLN A 30 14.45 4.16 13.50
N GLU A 31 14.18 5.36 13.98
CA GLU A 31 14.76 6.61 13.50
C GLU A 31 16.30 6.73 13.69
N GLN A 32 16.93 7.46 12.74
CA GLN A 32 18.20 8.20 12.77
C GLN A 32 19.54 7.51 12.39
N GLN A 33 20.13 7.91 11.24
CA GLN A 33 21.32 8.79 11.18
C GLN A 33 21.82 9.14 9.75
N LYS A 34 21.87 10.45 9.48
CA LYS A 34 22.78 11.27 8.64
C LYS A 34 23.36 10.74 7.30
N ARG A 35 22.94 11.42 6.22
CA ARG A 35 23.70 11.99 5.08
C ARG A 35 25.14 11.46 4.88
N SER A 36 25.30 10.51 3.94
CA SER A 36 26.46 10.33 3.02
C SER A 36 26.43 8.98 2.26
N GLN A 37 25.25 8.40 1.98
CA GLN A 37 25.16 6.99 1.56
C GLN A 37 24.26 6.74 0.32
N GLU A 38 24.26 7.64 -0.66
CA GLU A 38 23.53 7.43 -1.92
C GLU A 38 23.94 6.13 -2.65
N SER A 39 25.19 5.66 -2.54
CA SER A 39 25.63 4.45 -3.26
C SER A 39 25.31 3.11 -2.55
N LYS A 40 25.06 3.11 -1.25
CA LYS A 40 24.96 1.86 -0.46
C LYS A 40 23.52 1.50 -0.10
N TYR A 41 22.62 2.49 -0.06
CA TYR A 41 21.20 2.28 0.18
C TYR A 41 20.47 1.66 -1.01
N ASP A 42 20.85 2.00 -2.24
CA ASP A 42 20.25 1.44 -3.46
C ASP A 42 20.44 -0.08 -3.52
N THR A 43 21.68 -0.56 -3.35
CA THR A 43 21.98 -1.99 -3.52
C THR A 43 21.29 -2.88 -2.48
N TRP A 44 21.27 -2.48 -1.20
CA TRP A 44 20.63 -3.29 -0.15
C TRP A 44 19.10 -3.24 -0.22
N ARG A 45 18.50 -2.09 -0.56
CA ARG A 45 17.03 -1.99 -0.77
C ARG A 45 16.58 -2.77 -2.00
N ASP A 46 17.34 -2.69 -3.09
CA ASP A 46 17.04 -3.43 -4.32
C ASP A 46 17.06 -4.93 -4.09
N GLU A 47 18.06 -5.45 -3.37
CA GLU A 47 18.15 -6.86 -3.00
C GLU A 47 17.04 -7.28 -2.01
N PHE A 48 16.79 -6.48 -0.97
CA PHE A 48 15.77 -6.79 0.04
C PHE A 48 14.36 -6.76 -0.56
N LEU A 49 13.96 -5.67 -1.21
CA LEU A 49 12.63 -5.52 -1.79
C LEU A 49 12.42 -6.47 -2.98
N GLY A 50 13.46 -6.67 -3.80
CA GLY A 50 13.45 -7.65 -4.88
C GLY A 50 13.25 -9.10 -4.37
N ALA A 51 13.82 -9.46 -3.22
CA ALA A 51 13.60 -10.77 -2.60
C ALA A 51 12.15 -11.03 -2.17
N TYR A 52 11.38 -9.96 -1.90
CA TYR A 52 9.95 -10.04 -1.56
C TYR A 52 9.03 -9.76 -2.77
N GLY A 53 9.57 -9.65 -3.99
CA GLY A 53 8.81 -9.34 -5.20
C GLY A 53 8.23 -7.92 -5.22
N LEU A 54 8.69 -7.05 -4.33
CA LEU A 54 8.31 -5.64 -4.29
C LEU A 54 9.22 -4.84 -5.21
N ASN A 55 8.65 -3.92 -5.98
CA ASN A 55 9.45 -3.06 -6.85
C ASN A 55 10.26 -2.10 -5.97
N PRO A 56 11.60 -2.15 -6.01
CA PRO A 56 12.43 -1.36 -5.11
C PRO A 56 12.35 0.14 -5.37
N ARG A 57 11.79 0.52 -6.53
CA ARG A 57 11.52 1.91 -6.89
C ARG A 57 10.21 2.47 -6.32
N MET A 58 9.37 1.66 -5.65
CA MET A 58 8.19 2.19 -4.98
C MET A 58 8.59 3.23 -3.93
N GLY A 59 7.98 4.42 -4.02
CA GLY A 59 8.26 5.55 -3.14
C GLY A 59 9.44 6.43 -3.59
N MET A 60 10.16 6.07 -4.66
CA MET A 60 11.22 6.93 -5.22
C MET A 60 10.65 8.18 -5.90
N GLU A 61 9.39 8.14 -6.32
CA GLU A 61 8.67 9.30 -6.82
C GLU A 61 8.65 10.44 -5.79
N PHE A 62 8.58 10.12 -4.50
CA PHE A 62 8.60 11.14 -3.44
C PHE A 62 10.00 11.71 -3.22
N VAL A 63 11.05 10.87 -3.32
CA VAL A 63 12.45 11.33 -3.22
C VAL A 63 12.75 12.28 -4.38
N ALA A 64 12.43 11.88 -5.61
CA ALA A 64 12.60 12.73 -6.79
C ALA A 64 11.78 14.03 -6.68
N ALA A 65 10.56 13.98 -6.14
CA ALA A 65 9.74 15.18 -5.93
C ALA A 65 10.35 16.13 -4.90
N ILE A 66 10.91 15.60 -3.82
CA ILE A 66 11.60 16.38 -2.79
C ILE A 66 12.83 17.05 -3.38
N GLU A 67 13.67 16.30 -4.09
CA GLU A 67 14.90 16.80 -4.71
C GLU A 67 14.59 17.91 -5.75
N GLU A 68 13.58 17.70 -6.60
CA GLU A 68 13.17 18.69 -7.59
C GLU A 68 12.59 19.95 -6.94
N ALA A 69 11.76 19.79 -5.91
CA ALA A 69 11.21 20.94 -5.17
C ALA A 69 12.32 21.75 -4.49
N GLU A 70 13.30 21.08 -3.86
CA GLU A 70 14.47 21.73 -3.28
C GLU A 70 15.29 22.47 -4.36
N GLY A 71 15.52 21.85 -5.52
CA GLY A 71 16.25 22.44 -6.64
C GLY A 71 15.58 23.69 -7.21
N LEU A 72 14.25 23.73 -7.22
CA LEU A 72 13.45 24.87 -7.66
C LEU A 72 13.20 25.92 -6.57
N GLY A 73 13.55 25.64 -5.31
CA GLY A 73 13.17 26.46 -4.17
C GLY A 73 11.66 26.49 -3.92
N ALA A 74 10.94 25.46 -4.35
CA ALA A 74 9.51 25.31 -4.14
C ALA A 74 9.21 24.90 -2.69
N GLU A 75 8.04 25.30 -2.19
CA GLU A 75 7.58 24.88 -0.87
C GLU A 75 7.15 23.41 -0.88
N LEU A 76 7.72 22.61 0.03
CA LEU A 76 7.35 21.21 0.22
C LEU A 76 6.25 21.08 1.27
N ILE A 77 5.08 20.60 0.84
CA ILE A 77 3.91 20.43 1.70
C ILE A 77 3.53 18.94 1.75
N PRO A 78 3.79 18.22 2.86
CA PRO A 78 3.24 16.88 3.05
C PRO A 78 1.72 16.97 3.25
N PHE A 79 0.95 16.23 2.46
CA PHE A 79 -0.51 16.32 2.45
C PHE A 79 -1.23 14.98 2.67
N ASP A 80 -0.50 13.90 2.88
CA ASP A 80 -1.05 12.60 3.32
C ASP A 80 -1.06 12.49 4.85
N ARG A 81 -1.74 11.45 5.37
CA ARG A 81 -1.80 11.11 6.78
C ARG A 81 -0.44 10.72 7.33
N ARG A 82 -0.22 11.03 8.61
CA ARG A 82 0.96 10.57 9.34
C ARG A 82 0.91 9.05 9.53
N GLN A 83 2.08 8.41 9.44
CA GLN A 83 2.17 6.95 9.52
C GLN A 83 1.74 6.42 10.90
N GLU A 84 1.95 7.19 11.97
CA GLU A 84 1.56 6.82 13.32
C GLU A 84 0.03 6.76 13.48
N ASP A 85 -0.69 7.65 12.81
CA ASP A 85 -2.16 7.67 12.82
C ASP A 85 -2.70 6.46 12.06
N ILE A 86 -2.09 6.11 10.92
CA ILE A 86 -2.42 4.89 10.15
C ILE A 86 -2.14 3.65 11.00
N LEU A 87 -0.98 3.55 11.63
CA LEU A 87 -0.62 2.42 12.50
C LEU A 87 -1.56 2.28 13.70
N THR A 88 -2.01 3.40 14.25
CA THR A 88 -3.00 3.42 15.34
C THR A 88 -4.33 2.85 14.85
N ASP A 89 -4.83 3.29 13.70
CA ASP A 89 -6.07 2.75 13.11
C ASP A 89 -5.96 1.26 12.81
N LEU A 90 -4.83 0.81 12.27
CA LEU A 90 -4.58 -0.61 11.99
C LEU A 90 -4.61 -1.48 13.24
N ARG A 91 -4.05 -0.98 14.36
CA ARG A 91 -4.08 -1.69 15.65
C ARG A 91 -5.49 -1.77 16.25
N ASN A 92 -6.38 -0.87 15.84
CA ASN A 92 -7.77 -0.81 16.28
C ASN A 92 -8.71 -1.61 15.38
N ILE A 93 -8.19 -2.43 14.45
CA ILE A 93 -9.02 -3.36 13.69
C ILE A 93 -9.49 -4.48 14.61
N GLU A 94 -10.81 -4.71 14.63
CA GLU A 94 -11.44 -5.70 15.50
C GLU A 94 -11.20 -7.14 15.01
N MET A 95 -11.13 -8.08 15.94
CA MET A 95 -10.96 -9.51 15.61
C MET A 95 -12.08 -10.03 14.69
N GLN A 96 -13.30 -9.49 14.81
CA GLN A 96 -14.41 -9.84 13.93
C GLN A 96 -14.16 -9.45 12.47
N ASP A 97 -13.55 -8.27 12.23
CA ASP A 97 -13.23 -7.82 10.88
C ASP A 97 -12.18 -8.73 10.24
N ILE A 98 -11.16 -9.12 11.02
CA ILE A 98 -10.11 -10.06 10.60
C ILE A 98 -10.72 -11.43 10.26
N MET A 99 -11.56 -11.98 11.14
CA MET A 99 -12.23 -13.27 10.89
C MET A 99 -13.13 -13.23 9.66
N THR A 100 -13.87 -12.14 9.47
CA THR A 100 -14.74 -11.95 8.29
C THR A 100 -13.91 -11.88 7.01
N ALA A 101 -12.80 -11.14 7.03
CA ALA A 101 -11.88 -11.07 5.90
C ALA A 101 -11.27 -12.44 5.57
N GLY A 102 -10.82 -13.18 6.59
CA GLY A 102 -10.31 -14.54 6.43
C GLY A 102 -11.32 -15.50 5.82
N ALA A 103 -12.58 -15.47 6.28
CA ALA A 103 -13.66 -16.27 5.71
C ALA A 103 -13.96 -15.91 4.25
N LYS A 104 -13.98 -14.61 3.92
CA LYS A 104 -14.15 -14.13 2.53
C LYS A 104 -13.01 -14.58 1.62
N ALA A 105 -11.77 -14.45 2.09
CA ALA A 105 -10.59 -14.91 1.35
C ALA A 105 -10.67 -16.42 1.07
N MET A 106 -11.00 -17.22 2.08
CA MET A 106 -11.20 -18.66 1.94
C MET A 106 -12.29 -19.03 0.94
N SER A 107 -13.42 -18.31 0.98
CA SER A 107 -14.51 -18.53 0.03
C SER A 107 -14.07 -18.26 -1.41
N LYS A 108 -13.30 -17.19 -1.65
CA LYS A 108 -12.77 -16.88 -2.99
C LYS A 108 -11.73 -17.90 -3.46
N LEU A 109 -10.84 -18.34 -2.57
CA LEU A 109 -9.88 -19.40 -2.87
C LEU A 109 -10.59 -20.69 -3.30
N ALA A 110 -11.67 -21.06 -2.61
CA ALA A 110 -12.45 -22.27 -2.91
C ALA A 110 -13.21 -22.18 -4.24
N LYS A 111 -13.72 -21.01 -4.63
CA LYS A 111 -14.55 -20.85 -5.85
C LYS A 111 -13.75 -20.93 -7.14
N ASP A 112 -12.55 -20.34 -7.19
CA ASP A 112 -11.78 -20.21 -8.44
C ASP A 112 -10.46 -21.00 -8.43
N GLY A 113 -10.28 -21.89 -7.43
CA GLY A 113 -9.01 -22.56 -7.17
C GLY A 113 -7.87 -21.58 -6.86
N GLY A 114 -8.20 -20.43 -6.25
CA GLY A 114 -7.28 -19.37 -5.85
C GLY A 114 -6.64 -18.56 -6.98
N ARG A 115 -6.78 -18.95 -8.26
CA ARG A 115 -6.06 -18.31 -9.38
C ARG A 115 -6.34 -16.82 -9.53
N SER A 116 -7.59 -16.39 -9.39
CA SER A 116 -7.94 -14.96 -9.48
C SER A 116 -7.41 -14.17 -8.28
N PHE A 117 -7.51 -14.74 -7.07
CA PHE A 117 -7.07 -14.09 -5.84
C PHE A 117 -5.54 -13.92 -5.81
N PHE A 118 -4.78 -14.96 -6.15
CA PHE A 118 -3.30 -14.90 -6.20
C PHE A 118 -2.78 -14.02 -7.34
N ARG A 119 -3.44 -14.00 -8.50
CA ARG A 119 -3.09 -13.08 -9.60
C ARG A 119 -3.25 -11.62 -9.16
N SER A 120 -4.32 -11.31 -8.42
CA SER A 120 -4.64 -9.96 -7.97
C SER A 120 -3.98 -9.53 -6.66
N LEU A 121 -3.29 -10.41 -5.93
CA LEU A 121 -2.54 -10.05 -4.71
C LEU A 121 -1.05 -9.81 -4.93
N GLY A 122 -0.57 -9.73 -6.17
CA GLY A 122 0.77 -9.21 -6.44
C GLY A 122 1.86 -10.25 -6.68
N GLN A 123 1.54 -11.39 -7.31
CA GLN A 123 2.57 -12.11 -8.10
C GLN A 123 2.82 -11.45 -9.47
N ALA A 124 2.43 -10.19 -9.62
CA ALA A 124 2.68 -9.40 -10.80
C ALA A 124 4.14 -8.92 -10.74
N PRO A 125 4.99 -9.23 -11.73
CA PRO A 125 6.36 -8.75 -11.74
C PRO A 125 6.41 -7.20 -11.69
N PRO A 126 7.52 -6.59 -11.25
CA PRO A 126 7.62 -5.14 -11.00
C PRO A 126 7.22 -4.23 -12.16
N ASP A 127 7.29 -4.74 -13.39
CA ASP A 127 6.88 -4.14 -14.66
C ASP A 127 5.35 -4.12 -14.89
N MET A 128 4.59 -4.80 -14.03
CA MET A 128 3.12 -4.84 -14.04
C MET A 128 2.46 -3.93 -12.98
N LEU A 129 3.21 -3.08 -12.27
CA LEU A 129 2.65 -2.06 -11.37
C LEU A 129 2.08 -0.85 -12.13
N ASP A 130 1.28 -1.11 -13.17
CA ASP A 130 0.52 -0.09 -13.86
C ASP A 130 -0.75 0.30 -13.08
N ARG A 131 -1.41 1.35 -13.55
CA ARG A 131 -2.60 1.91 -12.91
C ARG A 131 -3.73 0.87 -12.79
N ASP A 132 -3.92 0.02 -13.79
CA ASP A 132 -5.05 -0.93 -13.85
C ASP A 132 -4.82 -2.10 -12.89
N ASN A 133 -3.58 -2.61 -12.83
CA ASN A 133 -3.22 -3.68 -11.92
C ASN A 133 -3.26 -3.22 -10.46
N VAL A 134 -2.73 -2.03 -10.16
CA VAL A 134 -2.81 -1.45 -8.81
C VAL A 134 -4.27 -1.26 -8.38
N GLN A 135 -5.13 -0.77 -9.28
CA GLN A 135 -6.57 -0.68 -9.00
C GLN A 135 -7.21 -2.06 -8.79
N GLY A 136 -6.83 -3.06 -9.56
CA GLY A 136 -7.28 -4.43 -9.37
C GLY A 136 -6.91 -4.98 -7.99
N MET A 137 -5.69 -4.68 -7.51
CA MET A 137 -5.24 -5.04 -6.15
C MET A 137 -6.11 -4.35 -5.09
N VAL A 138 -6.29 -3.03 -5.19
CA VAL A 138 -7.15 -2.26 -4.28
C VAL A 138 -8.57 -2.83 -4.26
N GLY A 139 -9.14 -3.13 -5.42
CA GLY A 139 -10.49 -3.71 -5.54
C GLY A 139 -10.63 -5.08 -4.87
N VAL A 140 -9.59 -5.91 -4.91
CA VAL A 140 -9.59 -7.19 -4.17
C VAL A 140 -9.52 -6.98 -2.67
N VAL A 141 -8.69 -6.05 -2.20
CA VAL A 141 -8.62 -5.71 -0.76
C VAL A 141 -9.93 -5.08 -0.29
N ASP A 142 -10.58 -4.23 -1.10
CA ASP A 142 -11.90 -3.66 -0.82
C ASP A 142 -12.96 -4.73 -0.56
N ASP A 143 -13.01 -5.74 -1.42
CA ASP A 143 -14.03 -6.78 -1.30
C ASP A 143 -13.75 -7.72 -0.12
N VAL A 144 -12.49 -8.08 0.08
CA VAL A 144 -12.07 -9.07 1.08
C VAL A 144 -11.95 -8.45 2.46
N PHE A 145 -11.30 -7.30 2.58
CA PHE A 145 -11.00 -6.63 3.84
C PHE A 145 -11.31 -5.13 3.76
N PRO A 146 -12.60 -4.74 3.65
CA PRO A 146 -13.01 -3.36 3.43
C PRO A 146 -12.50 -2.40 4.52
N LYS A 147 -12.43 -2.87 5.77
CA LYS A 147 -11.91 -2.06 6.89
C LYS A 147 -10.43 -1.72 6.71
N LEU A 148 -9.63 -2.66 6.22
CA LEU A 148 -8.22 -2.42 5.93
C LEU A 148 -8.06 -1.45 4.76
N SER A 149 -8.83 -1.65 3.69
CA SER A 149 -8.79 -0.75 2.53
C SER A 149 -9.21 0.67 2.88
N ASP A 150 -10.22 0.82 3.75
CA ASP A 150 -10.63 2.14 4.23
C ASP A 150 -9.51 2.86 5.00
N ILE A 151 -8.68 2.12 5.75
CA ILE A 151 -7.55 2.71 6.49
C ILE A 151 -6.37 3.03 5.56
N ILE A 152 -6.02 2.10 4.68
CA ILE A 152 -4.79 2.16 3.85
C ILE A 152 -4.99 2.96 2.56
N VAL A 153 -6.22 3.08 2.05
CA VAL A 153 -6.53 3.71 0.77
C VAL A 153 -7.57 4.82 0.96
N HIS A 154 -8.85 4.48 1.13
CA HIS A 154 -9.94 5.46 0.99
C HIS A 154 -9.90 6.59 2.02
N GLY A 155 -9.55 6.28 3.27
CA GLY A 155 -9.38 7.26 4.33
C GLY A 155 -8.21 8.20 4.08
N ARG A 156 -7.15 7.72 3.44
CA ARG A 156 -6.02 8.54 3.00
C ARG A 156 -6.38 9.38 1.79
N ASP A 157 -7.14 8.85 0.83
CA ASP A 157 -7.63 9.60 -0.33
C ASP A 157 -8.48 10.79 0.09
N ARG A 158 -9.41 10.58 1.04
CA ARG A 158 -10.22 11.67 1.63
C ARG A 158 -9.36 12.72 2.32
N HIS A 159 -8.38 12.28 3.12
CA HIS A 159 -7.50 13.21 3.82
C HIS A 159 -6.64 14.04 2.86
N MET A 160 -6.03 13.40 1.86
CA MET A 160 -5.25 14.06 0.82
C MET A 160 -6.10 15.05 0.02
N PHE A 161 -7.30 14.63 -0.39
CA PHE A 161 -8.25 15.49 -1.09
C PHE A 161 -8.61 16.74 -0.27
N GLU A 162 -8.97 16.57 1.01
CA GLU A 162 -9.28 17.69 1.90
C GLU A 162 -8.10 18.66 2.07
N ASN A 163 -6.87 18.14 2.13
CA ASN A 163 -5.67 18.97 2.23
C ASN A 163 -5.39 19.74 0.93
N LEU A 164 -5.55 19.10 -0.23
CA LEU A 164 -5.43 19.77 -1.53
C LEU A 164 -6.46 20.90 -1.68
N ARG A 165 -7.70 20.70 -1.20
CA ARG A 165 -8.77 21.72 -1.26
C ARG A 165 -8.51 22.93 -0.35
N LYS A 166 -7.67 22.79 0.67
CA LYS A 166 -7.28 23.88 1.58
C LYS A 166 -6.14 24.74 1.02
N LEU A 167 -5.50 24.31 -0.07
CA LEU A 167 -4.44 25.10 -0.71
C LEU A 167 -5.02 26.42 -1.25
N PRO A 168 -4.27 27.55 -1.15
CA PRO A 168 -4.74 28.83 -1.66
C PRO A 168 -5.01 28.79 -3.17
N ALA A 169 -6.10 29.42 -3.61
CA ALA A 169 -6.53 29.43 -5.01
C ALA A 169 -5.53 30.09 -5.99
N CYS A 170 -4.57 30.86 -5.48
CA CYS A 170 -3.54 31.53 -6.30
C CYS A 170 -2.26 30.69 -6.46
N THR A 171 -2.21 29.46 -5.94
CA THR A 171 -1.03 28.62 -5.94
C THR A 171 -1.10 27.60 -7.06
N THR A 172 -0.07 27.55 -7.92
CA THR A 172 0.14 26.39 -8.79
C THR A 172 0.88 25.33 -7.97
N ALA A 173 0.27 24.18 -7.76
CA ALA A 173 0.84 23.08 -7.00
C ALA A 173 1.00 21.84 -7.88
N VAL A 174 2.07 21.08 -7.66
CA VAL A 174 2.28 19.75 -8.23
C VAL A 174 2.16 18.74 -7.09
N ALA A 175 1.13 17.92 -7.13
CA ALA A 175 0.95 16.84 -6.16
C ALA A 175 1.60 15.56 -6.70
N VAL A 176 2.43 14.93 -5.88
CA VAL A 176 2.99 13.60 -6.14
C VAL A 176 2.31 12.62 -5.21
N VAL A 177 1.69 11.59 -5.78
CA VAL A 177 0.90 10.58 -5.06
C VAL A 177 1.24 9.19 -5.56
N GLY A 178 1.12 8.21 -4.67
CA GLY A 178 1.17 6.80 -5.07
C GLY A 178 0.01 6.43 -5.99
N LEU A 179 0.26 5.58 -6.99
CA LEU A 179 -0.72 5.21 -8.02
C LEU A 179 -2.05 4.64 -7.46
N GLY A 180 -2.02 4.01 -6.29
CA GLY A 180 -3.22 3.47 -5.64
C GLY A 180 -4.22 4.53 -5.17
N HIS A 181 -3.78 5.78 -4.98
CA HIS A 181 -4.59 6.87 -4.43
C HIS A 181 -5.19 7.77 -5.50
N LEU A 182 -4.53 7.89 -6.66
CA LEU A 182 -4.93 8.79 -7.72
C LEU A 182 -6.42 8.62 -8.15
N PRO A 183 -6.96 7.40 -8.34
CA PRO A 183 -8.36 7.23 -8.73
C PRO A 183 -9.35 7.73 -7.66
N GLY A 184 -9.06 7.51 -6.38
CA GLY A 184 -9.92 7.96 -5.28
C GLY A 184 -9.92 9.48 -5.15
N ILE A 185 -8.75 10.11 -5.28
CA ILE A 185 -8.63 11.57 -5.27
C ILE A 185 -9.37 12.20 -6.47
N GLU A 186 -9.18 11.68 -7.69
CA GLU A 186 -9.88 12.15 -8.89
C GLU A 186 -11.40 12.03 -8.74
N LYS A 187 -11.88 10.92 -8.19
CA LYS A 187 -13.31 10.71 -7.94
C LYS A 187 -13.86 11.77 -6.98
N LEU A 188 -13.22 11.97 -5.84
CA LEU A 188 -13.64 12.98 -4.85
C LEU A 188 -13.61 14.40 -5.44
N TRP A 189 -12.62 14.68 -6.30
CA TRP A 189 -12.53 15.97 -6.99
C TRP A 189 -13.74 16.21 -7.90
N ASN A 190 -14.04 15.26 -8.78
CA ASN A 190 -15.17 15.35 -9.71
C ASN A 190 -16.51 15.46 -8.97
N GLU A 191 -16.69 14.72 -7.87
CA GLU A 191 -17.89 14.78 -7.02
C GLU A 191 -18.05 16.13 -6.33
N SER A 192 -16.96 16.87 -6.09
CA SER A 192 -17.00 18.20 -5.45
C SER A 192 -17.27 19.36 -6.41
N GLU A 193 -17.10 19.13 -7.72
CA GLU A 193 -17.38 20.10 -8.79
C GLU A 193 -18.77 19.93 -9.43
N SER A 194 -19.50 18.88 -9.03
CA SER A 194 -20.86 18.55 -9.49
C SER A 194 -21.94 19.15 -8.59
#